data_AF-A0A1G2TBW7-F1
#
_entry.id   AF-A0A1G2TBW7-F1
#
_cell.length_a   1.000
_cell.length_b   1.000
_cell.length_c   1.000
_cell.angle_alpha   90.00
_cell.angle_beta   90.00
_cell.angle_gamma   90.00
#
_symmetry.space_group_name_H-M   'P 1'
#
loop_
_entity.id
_entity.type
_entity.pdbx_description
1 polymer ?
#
loop_
_entity_poly.entity_id
_entity_poly.type
_entity_poly.pdbx_seq_one_letter_code
_entity_poly.pdbx_strand_id
1 'polypeptide(L)'
;MSTNNKEELKKLWDGFFNHLYETSTYCELLFCCALSKSKVYLGDQDANHNVEIMKKYNYFFRSLESGICYATVLSVTQLFEDGKNKQKRTLSYLLDEAKKYKIDREKEFEELKEKHKESLEMLKDARDTYFAHREKDYVLPTIPSSDKMYELINDIAKLLNSMGKDLMDGGVSYWWKDDEAGWKKEIQRDFQHVLDNLHRGEAARLADIPVVYGRKLYNDGKHDIRE
;
A
#
# COMPACT_ATOMS: atom_id res chain seq x y z
N MET A 1 -36.68 1.79 19.96
CA MET A 1 -35.71 1.14 19.04
C MET A 1 -34.33 1.71 19.37
N SER A 2 -33.36 0.85 19.70
CA SER A 2 -32.09 1.26 20.29
C SER A 2 -31.20 2.01 19.30
N THR A 3 -30.97 3.29 19.58
CA THR A 3 -29.98 4.16 18.92
C THR A 3 -28.57 3.54 18.94
N ASN A 4 -28.28 2.72 19.97
CA ASN A 4 -26.99 2.04 20.19
C ASN A 4 -26.57 1.10 19.04
N ASN A 5 -27.51 0.50 18.32
CA ASN A 5 -27.21 -0.59 17.38
C ASN A 5 -26.77 -0.08 16.00
N LYS A 6 -27.24 1.10 15.55
CA LYS A 6 -26.78 1.72 14.29
C LYS A 6 -25.38 2.33 14.42
N GLU A 7 -25.04 2.83 15.60
CA GLU A 7 -23.69 3.32 15.91
C GLU A 7 -22.64 2.21 15.87
N GLU A 8 -22.99 0.99 16.30
CA GLU A 8 -22.11 -0.18 16.20
C GLU A 8 -21.82 -0.56 14.74
N LEU A 9 -22.85 -0.60 13.90
CA LEU A 9 -22.68 -0.84 12.46
C LEU A 9 -21.87 0.27 11.80
N LYS A 10 -22.07 1.53 12.20
CA LYS A 10 -21.26 2.65 11.72
C LYS A 10 -19.79 2.48 12.12
N LYS A 11 -19.49 2.12 13.37
CA LYS A 11 -18.10 1.87 13.82
C LYS A 11 -17.45 0.73 13.04
N LEU A 12 -18.20 -0.33 12.75
CA LEU A 12 -17.73 -1.43 11.91
C LEU A 12 -17.40 -0.92 10.49
N TRP A 13 -18.35 -0.22 9.87
CA TRP A 13 -18.20 0.37 8.54
C TRP A 13 -17.03 1.37 8.45
N ASP A 14 -16.85 2.25 9.44
CA ASP A 14 -15.72 3.18 9.55
C ASP A 14 -14.40 2.39 9.58
N GLY A 15 -14.37 1.24 10.27
CA GLY A 15 -13.22 0.33 10.32
C GLY A 15 -12.85 -0.26 8.95
N PHE A 16 -13.84 -0.67 8.15
CA PHE A 16 -13.60 -1.14 6.78
C PHE A 16 -13.11 -0.01 5.87
N PHE A 17 -13.63 1.19 6.05
CA PHE A 17 -13.16 2.37 5.31
C PHE A 17 -11.71 2.71 5.61
N ASN A 18 -11.32 2.72 6.88
CA ASN A 18 -9.93 2.94 7.27
C ASN A 18 -9.00 1.86 6.72
N HIS A 19 -9.43 0.59 6.76
CA HIS A 19 -8.66 -0.51 6.17
C HIS A 19 -8.46 -0.34 4.65
N LEU A 20 -9.48 0.14 3.93
CA LEU A 20 -9.37 0.42 2.50
C LEU A 20 -8.42 1.61 2.21
N TYR A 21 -8.44 2.64 3.06
CA TYR A 21 -7.50 3.76 2.99
C TYR A 21 -6.04 3.31 3.20
N GLU A 22 -5.79 2.47 4.19
CA GLU A 22 -4.47 1.89 4.43
C GLU A 22 -4.03 1.02 3.25
N THR A 23 -4.95 0.23 2.70
CA THR A 23 -4.71 -0.63 1.54
C THR A 23 -4.32 0.19 0.29
N SER A 24 -5.01 1.30 0.01
CA SER A 24 -4.67 2.17 -1.12
C SER A 24 -3.30 2.83 -0.92
N THR A 25 -2.96 3.20 0.32
CA THR A 25 -1.63 3.70 0.72
C THR A 25 -0.54 2.69 0.42
N TYR A 26 -0.74 1.42 0.81
CA TYR A 26 0.22 0.36 0.52
C TYR A 26 0.38 0.11 -0.97
N CYS A 27 -0.73 0.09 -1.72
CA CYS A 27 -0.71 -0.06 -3.18
C CYS A 27 0.08 1.06 -3.85
N GLU A 28 -0.16 2.32 -3.49
CA GLU A 28 0.57 3.43 -4.11
C GLU A 28 2.06 3.38 -3.79
N LEU A 29 2.43 3.07 -2.55
CA LEU A 29 3.84 2.95 -2.18
C LEU A 29 4.54 1.80 -2.94
N LEU A 30 3.84 0.67 -3.11
CA LEU A 30 4.32 -0.43 -3.94
C LEU A 30 4.53 -0.01 -5.40
N PHE A 31 3.57 0.71 -5.97
CA PHE A 31 3.68 1.20 -7.34
C PHE A 31 4.73 2.29 -7.49
N CYS A 32 4.96 3.13 -6.48
CA CYS A 32 6.08 4.06 -6.48
C CYS A 32 7.42 3.32 -6.59
N CYS A 33 7.60 2.20 -5.89
CA CYS A 33 8.81 1.38 -6.00
C CYS A 33 8.99 0.76 -7.41
N ALA A 34 7.89 0.42 -8.08
CA ALA A 34 7.94 -0.13 -9.44
C ALA A 34 8.12 0.96 -10.51
N LEU A 35 7.34 2.04 -10.43
CA LEU A 35 7.31 3.16 -11.37
C LEU A 35 8.57 4.02 -11.29
N SER A 36 9.23 4.10 -10.14
CA SER A 36 10.52 4.80 -10.00
C SER A 36 11.63 4.21 -10.87
N LYS A 37 11.47 2.96 -11.32
CA LYS A 37 12.38 2.24 -12.21
C LYS A 37 11.89 2.23 -13.66
N SER A 38 10.69 2.74 -13.94
CA SER A 38 10.05 2.65 -15.24
C SER A 38 10.52 3.75 -16.18
N LYS A 39 11.31 3.36 -17.18
CA LYS A 39 11.75 4.24 -18.27
C LYS A 39 10.60 4.78 -19.11
N VAL A 40 9.51 4.02 -19.22
CA VAL A 40 8.30 4.46 -19.93
C VAL A 40 7.60 5.60 -19.18
N TYR A 41 7.63 5.55 -17.85
CA TYR A 41 6.93 6.52 -17.01
C TYR A 41 7.78 7.77 -16.71
N LEU A 42 9.07 7.60 -16.42
CA LEU A 42 9.98 8.69 -16.01
C LEU A 42 10.95 9.16 -17.10
N GLY A 43 11.09 8.39 -18.19
CA GLY A 43 12.19 8.59 -19.14
C GLY A 43 13.48 7.92 -18.68
N ASP A 44 14.43 7.80 -19.61
CA ASP A 44 15.67 7.03 -19.37
C ASP A 44 16.56 7.62 -18.27
N GLN A 45 16.74 8.94 -18.26
CA GLN A 45 17.66 9.60 -17.33
C GLN A 45 17.22 9.41 -15.87
N ASP A 46 15.97 9.76 -15.57
CA ASP A 46 15.44 9.73 -14.20
C ASP A 46 15.25 8.29 -13.69
N ALA A 47 14.78 7.38 -14.55
CA ALA A 47 14.67 5.97 -14.20
C ALA A 47 16.05 5.35 -13.90
N ASN A 48 17.07 5.63 -14.72
CA ASN A 48 18.42 5.13 -14.47
C ASN A 48 19.01 5.71 -13.18
N HIS A 49 18.81 7.02 -12.93
CA HIS A 49 19.24 7.68 -11.69
C HIS A 49 18.62 7.04 -10.45
N ASN A 50 17.30 6.83 -10.45
CA ASN A 50 16.59 6.17 -9.36
C ASN A 50 17.08 4.73 -9.16
N VAL A 51 17.30 3.98 -10.24
CA VAL A 51 17.85 2.61 -10.17
C VAL A 51 19.24 2.58 -9.53
N GLU A 52 20.11 3.55 -9.83
CA GLU A 52 21.43 3.65 -9.20
C GLU A 52 21.35 3.88 -7.69
N ILE A 53 20.46 4.78 -7.24
CA ILE A 53 20.22 5.02 -5.81
C ILE A 53 19.69 3.73 -5.16
N MET A 54 18.66 3.13 -5.74
CA MET A 54 18.04 1.92 -5.17
C MET A 54 19.02 0.74 -5.09
N LYS A 55 19.93 0.60 -6.06
CA LYS A 55 21.01 -0.41 -6.01
C LYS A 55 21.99 -0.17 -4.87
N LYS A 56 22.38 1.08 -4.60
CA LYS A 56 23.27 1.41 -3.46
C LYS A 56 22.61 1.10 -2.13
N TYR A 57 21.31 1.34 -2.01
CA TYR A 57 20.51 1.08 -0.80
C TYR A 57 19.65 -0.18 -0.92
N ASN A 58 20.18 -1.23 -1.57
CA ASN A 58 19.42 -2.44 -1.92
C ASN A 58 18.72 -3.10 -0.71
N TYR A 59 19.38 -3.20 0.44
CA TYR A 59 18.77 -3.81 1.63
C TYR A 59 17.54 -3.05 2.12
N PHE A 60 17.55 -1.71 2.03
CA PHE A 60 16.39 -0.88 2.37
C PHE A 60 15.26 -1.11 1.37
N PHE A 61 15.52 -0.93 0.07
CA PHE A 61 14.49 -1.01 -0.96
C PHE A 61 13.94 -2.43 -1.18
N ARG A 62 14.78 -3.47 -1.11
CA ARG A 62 14.33 -4.86 -1.19
C ARG A 62 13.40 -5.22 -0.03
N SER A 63 13.75 -4.78 1.18
CA SER A 63 12.92 -5.02 2.37
C SER A 63 11.61 -4.23 2.29
N LEU A 64 11.66 -2.97 1.83
CA LEU A 64 10.49 -2.14 1.60
C LEU A 64 9.54 -2.77 0.57
N GLU A 65 10.05 -3.13 -0.61
CA GLU A 65 9.26 -3.75 -1.69
C GLU A 65 8.62 -5.06 -1.24
N SER A 66 9.38 -5.92 -0.57
CA SER A 66 8.86 -7.20 -0.07
C SER A 66 7.79 -6.99 1.00
N GLY A 67 8.05 -6.10 1.96
CA GLY A 67 7.12 -5.81 3.05
C GLY A 67 5.84 -5.15 2.57
N ILE A 68 5.93 -4.18 1.66
CA ILE A 68 4.76 -3.45 1.16
C ILE A 68 3.93 -4.31 0.21
N CYS A 69 4.58 -5.13 -0.64
CA CYS A 69 3.87 -6.11 -1.47
C CYS A 69 3.05 -7.07 -0.61
N TYR A 70 3.65 -7.58 0.48
CA TYR A 70 2.94 -8.43 1.43
C TYR A 70 1.77 -7.71 2.11
N ALA A 71 1.99 -6.48 2.58
CA ALA A 71 0.95 -5.69 3.22
C ALA A 71 -0.24 -5.47 2.26
N THR A 72 0.02 -5.12 1.00
CA THR A 72 -0.99 -4.99 -0.05
C THR A 72 -1.76 -6.29 -0.30
N VAL A 73 -1.05 -7.40 -0.49
CA VAL A 73 -1.67 -8.70 -0.77
C VAL A 73 -2.58 -9.12 0.38
N LEU A 74 -2.09 -9.04 1.62
CA LEU A 74 -2.87 -9.39 2.78
C LEU A 74 -4.07 -8.48 3.00
N SER A 75 -3.87 -7.17 2.89
CA SER A 75 -4.93 -6.21 3.18
C SER A 75 -6.09 -6.37 2.21
N VAL A 76 -5.83 -6.63 0.92
CA VAL A 76 -6.89 -6.92 -0.05
C VAL A 76 -7.50 -8.30 0.19
N THR A 77 -6.68 -9.36 0.28
CA THR A 77 -7.23 -10.73 0.39
C THR A 77 -8.08 -10.92 1.64
N GLN A 78 -7.72 -10.32 2.77
CA GLN A 78 -8.49 -10.38 4.01
C GLN A 78 -9.95 -9.91 3.85
N LEU A 79 -10.21 -8.94 2.95
CA LEU A 79 -11.58 -8.46 2.69
C LEU A 79 -12.48 -9.53 2.05
N PHE A 80 -11.88 -10.54 1.41
CA PHE A 80 -12.56 -11.58 0.63
C PHE A 80 -12.39 -13.00 1.20
N GLU A 81 -11.85 -13.14 2.41
CA GLU A 81 -11.67 -14.45 3.05
C GLU A 81 -13.00 -15.04 3.52
N ASP A 82 -13.74 -15.65 2.61
CA ASP A 82 -14.98 -16.37 2.92
C ASP A 82 -14.70 -17.79 3.45
N GLY A 83 -15.28 -18.15 4.61
CA GLY A 83 -15.08 -19.48 5.22
C GLY A 83 -15.86 -19.70 6.52
N LYS A 84 -15.71 -20.89 7.13
CA LYS A 84 -16.40 -21.31 8.38
C LYS A 84 -16.12 -20.41 9.59
N ASN A 85 -15.01 -19.66 9.56
CA ASN A 85 -14.64 -18.67 10.56
C ASN A 85 -14.67 -17.27 9.91
N LYS A 86 -15.84 -16.79 9.48
CA LYS A 86 -16.01 -15.42 8.96
C LYS A 86 -15.33 -14.45 9.93
N GLN A 87 -14.17 -13.92 9.54
CA GLN A 87 -13.48 -12.94 10.37
C GLN A 87 -14.27 -11.64 10.31
N LYS A 88 -14.29 -10.90 11.42
CA LYS A 88 -14.95 -9.58 11.52
C LYS A 88 -14.47 -8.54 10.49
N ARG A 89 -13.41 -8.85 9.74
CA ARG A 89 -12.75 -7.97 8.75
C ARG A 89 -13.08 -8.32 7.29
N THR A 90 -13.99 -9.25 7.05
CA THR A 90 -14.43 -9.64 5.70
C THR A 90 -15.62 -8.80 5.24
N LEU A 91 -15.69 -8.45 3.95
CA LEU A 91 -16.83 -7.71 3.40
C LEU A 91 -18.14 -8.50 3.56
N SER A 92 -18.10 -9.82 3.44
CA SER A 92 -19.26 -10.68 3.69
C SER A 92 -19.78 -10.56 5.12
N TYR A 93 -18.91 -10.43 6.12
CA TYR A 93 -19.32 -10.16 7.51
C TYR A 93 -19.97 -8.78 7.64
N LEU A 94 -19.39 -7.74 7.03
CA LEU A 94 -19.97 -6.39 7.05
C LEU A 94 -21.37 -6.40 6.42
N LEU A 95 -21.55 -7.12 5.32
CA LEU A 95 -22.85 -7.26 4.65
C LEU A 95 -23.87 -8.01 5.51
N ASP A 96 -23.48 -9.11 6.15
CA ASP A 96 -24.34 -9.84 7.09
C ASP A 96 -24.81 -8.96 8.25
N GLU A 97 -23.93 -8.12 8.79
CA GLU A 97 -24.27 -7.15 9.83
C GLU A 97 -25.20 -6.04 9.29
N ALA A 98 -24.92 -5.53 8.08
CA ALA A 98 -25.73 -4.49 7.44
C ALA A 98 -27.16 -4.96 7.09
N LYS A 99 -27.33 -6.22 6.69
CA LYS A 99 -28.65 -6.83 6.44
C LYS A 99 -29.61 -6.73 7.62
N LYS A 100 -29.11 -6.82 8.86
CA LYS A 100 -29.91 -6.68 10.08
C LYS A 100 -30.64 -5.33 10.15
N TYR A 101 -30.19 -4.34 9.38
CA TYR A 101 -30.72 -2.98 9.29
C TYR A 101 -31.36 -2.69 7.92
N LYS A 102 -31.70 -3.72 7.14
CA LYS A 102 -32.31 -3.61 5.80
C LYS A 102 -31.41 -2.96 4.73
N ILE A 103 -30.10 -2.98 4.93
CA ILE A 103 -29.12 -2.58 3.93
C ILE A 103 -28.61 -3.86 3.27
N ASP A 104 -29.16 -4.15 2.09
CA ASP A 104 -28.75 -5.32 1.29
C ASP A 104 -27.91 -4.87 0.11
N ARG A 105 -26.72 -5.49 -0.03
CA ARG A 105 -25.75 -5.26 -1.11
C ARG A 105 -25.10 -6.55 -1.59
N GLU A 106 -25.75 -7.70 -1.39
CA GLU A 106 -25.18 -8.99 -1.82
C GLU A 106 -24.98 -9.05 -3.33
N LYS A 107 -25.92 -8.53 -4.10
CA LYS A 107 -25.83 -8.56 -5.56
C LYS A 107 -24.61 -7.75 -6.04
N GLU A 108 -24.43 -6.53 -5.53
CA GLU A 108 -23.28 -5.69 -5.86
C GLU A 108 -21.96 -6.32 -5.41
N PHE A 109 -21.96 -7.05 -4.30
CA PHE A 109 -20.78 -7.77 -3.83
C PHE A 109 -20.43 -8.96 -4.72
N GLU A 110 -21.41 -9.74 -5.18
CA GLU A 110 -21.17 -10.84 -6.13
C GLU A 110 -20.70 -10.31 -7.49
N GLU A 111 -21.29 -9.21 -7.99
CA GLU A 111 -20.85 -8.55 -9.22
C GLU A 111 -19.41 -8.05 -9.10
N LEU A 112 -19.02 -7.49 -7.95
CA LEU A 112 -17.63 -7.07 -7.68
C LEU A 112 -16.67 -8.27 -7.71
N LYS A 113 -17.02 -9.37 -7.04
CA LYS A 113 -16.20 -10.59 -7.01
C LYS A 113 -16.02 -11.18 -8.41
N GLU A 114 -17.08 -11.25 -9.19
CA GLU A 114 -17.02 -11.79 -10.55
C GLU A 114 -16.18 -10.90 -11.48
N LYS A 115 -16.40 -9.58 -11.43
CA LYS A 115 -15.64 -8.61 -12.22
C LYS A 115 -14.13 -8.70 -11.95
N HIS A 116 -13.75 -8.87 -10.68
CA HIS A 116 -12.35 -8.87 -10.25
C HIS A 116 -11.78 -10.26 -9.98
N LYS A 117 -12.46 -11.32 -10.46
CA LYS A 117 -12.12 -12.71 -10.15
C LYS A 117 -10.65 -13.05 -10.42
N GLU A 118 -10.13 -12.70 -11.59
CA GLU A 118 -8.72 -12.93 -11.94
C GLU A 118 -7.76 -12.24 -10.96
N SER A 119 -8.03 -10.97 -10.64
CA SER A 119 -7.19 -10.19 -9.73
C SER A 119 -7.21 -10.80 -8.32
N LEU A 120 -8.38 -11.24 -7.85
CA LEU A 120 -8.55 -11.87 -6.54
C LEU A 120 -7.87 -13.25 -6.48
N GLU A 121 -7.95 -14.04 -7.55
CA GLU A 121 -7.25 -15.33 -7.67
C GLU A 121 -5.73 -15.13 -7.63
N MET A 122 -5.19 -14.18 -8.40
CA MET A 122 -3.76 -13.85 -8.37
C MET A 122 -3.29 -13.42 -6.98
N LEU A 123 -4.05 -12.57 -6.29
CA LEU A 123 -3.71 -12.11 -4.94
C LEU A 123 -3.78 -13.25 -3.92
N LYS A 124 -4.74 -14.16 -4.06
CA LYS A 124 -4.87 -15.35 -3.22
C LYS A 124 -3.68 -16.29 -3.42
N ASP A 125 -3.28 -16.53 -4.66
CA ASP A 125 -2.12 -17.35 -4.97
C ASP A 125 -0.83 -16.72 -4.44
N ALA A 126 -0.68 -15.39 -4.56
CA ALA A 126 0.42 -14.64 -3.98
C ALA A 126 0.50 -14.80 -2.45
N ARG A 127 -0.64 -14.70 -1.76
CA ARG A 127 -0.76 -14.92 -0.31
C ARG A 127 -0.36 -16.34 0.07
N ASP A 128 -0.94 -17.34 -0.60
CA ASP A 128 -0.73 -18.75 -0.27
C ASP A 128 0.72 -19.17 -0.51
N THR A 129 1.33 -18.67 -1.59
CA THR A 129 2.76 -18.83 -1.90
C THR A 129 3.64 -18.25 -0.79
N TYR A 130 3.32 -17.05 -0.28
CA TYR A 130 4.08 -16.45 0.83
C TYR A 130 4.05 -17.30 2.10
N PHE A 131 2.87 -17.77 2.51
CA PHE A 131 2.76 -18.58 3.72
C PHE A 131 3.39 -19.96 3.56
N ALA A 132 3.36 -20.55 2.36
CA ALA A 132 4.00 -21.83 2.07
C ALA A 132 5.54 -21.77 1.99
N HIS A 133 6.13 -20.62 1.65
CA HIS A 133 7.56 -20.49 1.35
C HIS A 133 8.36 -19.63 2.33
N ARG A 134 7.97 -19.57 3.61
CA ARG A 134 8.68 -18.81 4.67
C ARG A 134 10.18 -19.10 4.81
N GLU A 135 10.73 -20.14 4.18
CA GLU A 135 12.12 -20.60 4.35
C GLU A 135 13.00 -20.62 3.08
N LYS A 136 12.52 -20.15 1.91
CA LYS A 136 13.33 -20.16 0.66
C LYS A 136 13.48 -18.76 0.06
N ASP A 137 14.54 -18.58 -0.75
CA ASP A 137 14.84 -17.35 -1.51
C ASP A 137 13.58 -16.75 -2.12
N TYR A 138 13.01 -15.77 -1.41
CA TYR A 138 11.67 -15.28 -1.69
C TYR A 138 11.70 -14.43 -2.97
N VAL A 139 11.05 -14.94 -4.00
CA VAL A 139 10.73 -14.17 -5.21
C VAL A 139 9.45 -13.40 -4.93
N LEU A 140 9.46 -12.09 -5.19
CA LEU A 140 8.26 -11.26 -5.09
C LEU A 140 7.12 -11.89 -5.91
N PRO A 141 5.93 -12.08 -5.32
CA PRO A 141 4.84 -12.74 -6.00
C PRO A 141 4.33 -11.85 -7.13
N THR A 142 3.82 -12.48 -8.17
CA THR A 142 3.16 -11.74 -9.24
C THR A 142 1.80 -11.27 -8.71
N ILE A 143 1.59 -9.96 -8.73
CA ILE A 143 0.32 -9.32 -8.34
C ILE A 143 -0.34 -8.66 -9.57
N PRO A 144 -1.63 -8.30 -9.51
CA PRO A 144 -2.28 -7.57 -10.59
C PRO A 144 -1.58 -6.24 -10.90
N SER A 145 -1.76 -5.73 -12.13
CA SER A 145 -1.21 -4.43 -12.53
C SER A 145 -1.78 -3.27 -11.70
N SER A 146 -1.12 -2.12 -11.75
CA SER A 146 -1.60 -0.90 -11.07
C SER A 146 -3.05 -0.57 -11.40
N ASP A 147 -3.41 -0.67 -12.68
CA ASP A 147 -4.74 -0.30 -13.14
C ASP A 147 -5.80 -1.27 -12.62
N LYS A 148 -5.51 -2.58 -12.68
CA LYS A 148 -6.40 -3.62 -12.12
C LYS A 148 -6.55 -3.48 -10.60
N MET A 149 -5.47 -3.16 -9.88
CA MET A 149 -5.50 -2.95 -8.43
C MET A 149 -6.30 -1.72 -8.04
N TYR A 150 -6.12 -0.61 -8.75
CA TYR A 150 -6.89 0.62 -8.49
C TYR A 150 -8.36 0.46 -8.85
N GLU A 151 -8.66 -0.25 -9.93
CA GLU A 151 -10.05 -0.56 -10.29
C GLU A 151 -10.73 -1.38 -9.19
N LEU A 152 -10.06 -2.41 -8.66
CA LEU A 152 -10.55 -3.21 -7.54
C LEU A 152 -10.80 -2.35 -6.28
N ILE A 153 -9.82 -1.54 -5.87
CA ILE A 153 -9.95 -0.65 -4.70
C ILE A 153 -11.12 0.33 -4.88
N ASN A 154 -11.26 0.91 -6.06
CA ASN A 154 -12.32 1.86 -6.37
C ASN A 154 -13.71 1.20 -6.33
N ASP A 155 -13.83 -0.04 -6.83
CA ASP A 155 -15.10 -0.76 -6.79
C ASP A 155 -15.48 -1.20 -5.36
N ILE A 156 -14.49 -1.56 -4.51
CA ILE A 156 -14.73 -1.77 -3.07
C ILE A 156 -15.18 -0.47 -2.41
N ALA A 157 -14.55 0.67 -2.71
CA ALA A 157 -14.95 1.97 -2.18
C ALA A 157 -16.39 2.33 -2.60
N LYS A 158 -16.77 2.07 -3.86
CA LYS A 158 -18.16 2.26 -4.34
C LYS A 158 -19.16 1.41 -3.57
N LEU A 159 -18.84 0.13 -3.33
CA LEU A 159 -19.68 -0.75 -2.51
C LEU A 159 -19.88 -0.17 -1.11
N LEU A 160 -18.79 0.18 -0.43
CA LEU A 160 -18.84 0.73 0.93
C LEU A 160 -19.57 2.08 0.98
N ASN A 161 -19.37 2.96 0.00
CA ASN A 161 -20.08 4.24 -0.12
C ASN A 161 -21.58 4.04 -0.33
N SER A 162 -21.97 3.03 -1.12
CA SER A 162 -23.37 2.70 -1.34
C SER A 162 -24.06 2.25 -0.04
N MET A 163 -23.34 1.57 0.85
CA MET A 163 -23.82 1.22 2.19
C MET A 163 -23.89 2.46 3.09
N GLY A 164 -22.88 3.32 3.01
CA GLY A 164 -22.78 4.56 3.79
C GLY A 164 -23.97 5.51 3.60
N LYS A 165 -24.51 5.61 2.38
CA LYS A 165 -25.71 6.42 2.08
C LYS A 165 -26.94 5.99 2.88
N ASP A 166 -27.06 4.70 3.18
CA ASP A 166 -28.20 4.15 3.92
C ASP A 166 -27.97 4.11 5.43
N LEU A 167 -26.74 4.40 5.90
CA LEU A 167 -26.38 4.40 7.32
C LEU A 167 -26.82 5.69 8.05
N MET A 168 -26.80 6.88 7.43
CA MET A 168 -27.26 8.17 8.00
C MET A 168 -27.59 9.23 6.92
N ASP A 169 -28.28 10.32 7.29
CA ASP A 169 -28.64 11.52 6.48
C ASP A 169 -27.45 12.31 5.86
N GLY A 170 -26.25 11.75 5.85
CA GLY A 170 -25.04 12.39 5.36
C GLY A 170 -23.83 11.46 5.44
N GLY A 171 -23.95 10.25 4.88
CA GLY A 171 -22.87 9.26 4.86
C GLY A 171 -21.54 9.87 4.43
N VAL A 172 -20.46 9.55 5.16
CA VAL A 172 -19.10 9.96 4.77
C VAL A 172 -18.82 9.28 3.43
N SER A 173 -18.53 10.11 2.43
CA SER A 173 -18.35 9.66 1.06
C SER A 173 -16.86 9.62 0.80
N TYR A 174 -16.29 8.43 0.72
CA TYR A 174 -14.89 8.26 0.32
C TYR A 174 -14.84 8.19 -1.20
N TRP A 175 -14.96 9.35 -1.84
CA TRP A 175 -14.77 9.45 -3.28
C TRP A 175 -13.34 9.86 -3.54
N TRP A 176 -12.63 8.94 -4.15
CA TRP A 176 -11.58 9.22 -5.09
C TRP A 176 -12.16 10.10 -6.20
N LYS A 177 -12.20 11.44 -6.03
CA LYS A 177 -12.31 12.27 -7.23
C LYS A 177 -10.97 12.16 -7.93
N ASP A 178 -10.97 11.87 -9.23
CA ASP A 178 -9.74 11.69 -10.02
C ASP A 178 -8.82 12.92 -9.94
N ASP A 179 -9.40 14.07 -9.65
CA ASP A 179 -8.82 15.38 -9.43
C ASP A 179 -8.42 15.67 -7.95
N GLU A 180 -8.94 14.91 -6.97
CA GLU A 180 -8.65 15.02 -5.52
C GLU A 180 -7.76 13.88 -4.97
N ALA A 181 -7.01 13.17 -5.82
CA ALA A 181 -6.00 12.19 -5.41
C ALA A 181 -4.75 12.85 -4.77
N GLY A 182 -4.97 13.76 -3.82
CA GLY A 182 -3.92 14.51 -3.11
C GLY A 182 -2.93 13.59 -2.42
N TRP A 183 -3.42 12.64 -1.63
CA TRP A 183 -2.55 11.67 -0.94
C TRP A 183 -1.72 10.81 -1.93
N LYS A 184 -2.25 10.48 -3.13
CA LYS A 184 -1.50 9.74 -4.15
C LYS A 184 -0.30 10.56 -4.62
N LYS A 185 -0.54 11.81 -5.00
CA LYS A 185 0.50 12.75 -5.42
C LYS A 185 1.49 13.04 -4.28
N GLU A 186 1.02 13.12 -3.05
CA GLU A 186 1.85 13.29 -1.86
C GLU A 186 2.77 12.09 -1.65
N ILE A 187 2.26 10.86 -1.71
CA ILE A 187 3.10 9.65 -1.60
C ILE A 187 4.14 9.60 -2.72
N GLN A 188 3.75 9.89 -3.97
CA GLN A 188 4.68 9.93 -5.09
C GLN A 188 5.80 10.95 -4.87
N ARG A 189 5.42 12.18 -4.47
CA ARG A 189 6.37 13.26 -4.16
C ARG A 189 7.29 12.88 -3.00
N ASP A 190 6.73 12.35 -1.92
CA ASP A 190 7.47 12.02 -0.71
C ASP A 190 8.41 10.83 -0.96
N PHE A 191 8.00 9.87 -1.79
CA PHE A 191 8.88 8.79 -2.25
C PHE A 191 10.04 9.32 -3.08
N GLN A 192 9.80 10.26 -4.00
CA GLN A 192 10.88 10.91 -4.76
C GLN A 192 11.81 11.71 -3.83
N HIS A 193 11.27 12.42 -2.84
CA HIS A 193 12.08 13.12 -1.84
C HIS A 193 12.99 12.17 -1.06
N VAL A 194 12.55 10.95 -0.75
CA VAL A 194 13.39 9.92 -0.12
C VAL A 194 14.56 9.56 -1.04
N LEU A 195 14.31 9.31 -2.33
CA LEU A 195 15.37 9.00 -3.30
C LEU A 195 16.38 10.15 -3.41
N ASP A 196 15.89 11.38 -3.57
CA ASP A 196 16.73 12.58 -3.71
C ASP A 196 17.57 12.83 -2.45
N ASN A 197 17.00 12.64 -1.26
CA ASN A 197 17.71 12.83 0.00
C ASN A 197 18.75 11.73 0.25
N LEU A 198 18.48 10.48 -0.13
CA LEU A 198 19.48 9.41 -0.11
C LEU A 198 20.65 9.75 -1.04
N HIS A 199 20.37 10.29 -2.23
CA HIS A 199 21.40 10.74 -3.15
C HIS A 199 22.25 11.90 -2.60
N ARG A 200 21.59 12.96 -2.09
CA ARG A 200 22.26 14.13 -1.52
C ARG A 200 23.10 13.78 -0.30
N GLY A 201 22.56 12.95 0.60
CA GLY A 201 23.26 12.49 1.79
C GLY A 201 24.51 11.69 1.43
N GLU A 202 24.45 10.84 0.40
CA GLU A 202 25.61 10.11 -0.09
C GLU A 202 26.67 11.03 -0.70
N ALA A 203 26.25 12.01 -1.50
CA ALA A 203 27.17 13.00 -2.08
C ALA A 203 27.91 13.78 -0.98
N ALA A 204 27.20 14.21 0.06
CA ALA A 204 27.79 14.87 1.23
C ALA A 204 28.76 13.95 1.98
N ARG A 205 28.35 12.70 2.27
CA ARG A 205 29.20 11.69 2.93
C ARG A 205 30.49 11.44 2.16
N LEU A 206 30.41 11.31 0.83
CA LEU A 206 31.59 11.10 -0.02
C LEU A 206 32.51 12.33 -0.04
N ALA A 207 31.97 13.55 0.02
CA ALA A 207 32.75 14.78 0.15
C ALA A 207 33.47 14.91 1.50
N ASP A 208 32.89 14.34 2.57
CA ASP A 208 33.49 14.34 3.91
C ASP A 208 34.64 13.33 4.06
N ILE A 209 34.66 12.23 3.28
CA ILE A 209 35.71 11.20 3.36
C ILE A 209 37.11 11.80 3.14
N PRO A 210 37.39 12.57 2.07
CA PRO A 210 38.68 13.25 1.91
C PRO A 210 39.04 14.19 3.07
N VAL A 211 38.07 14.87 3.66
CA VAL A 211 38.30 15.78 4.79
C VAL A 211 38.68 15.00 6.04
N VAL A 212 37.91 13.96 6.39
CA VAL A 212 38.12 13.15 7.59
C VAL A 212 39.36 12.28 7.47
N TYR A 213 39.55 11.59 6.35
CA TYR A 213 40.67 10.67 6.14
C TYR A 213 41.94 11.39 5.66
N GLY A 214 41.82 12.49 4.92
CA GLY A 214 42.94 13.38 4.64
C GLY A 214 43.51 13.97 5.93
N ARG A 215 42.67 14.51 6.82
CA ARG A 215 43.13 15.00 8.14
C ARG A 215 43.82 13.91 8.98
N LYS A 216 43.30 12.68 8.97
CA LYS A 216 43.94 11.55 9.69
C LYS A 216 45.30 11.16 9.11
N LEU A 217 45.50 11.28 7.80
CA LEU A 217 46.78 11.00 7.13
C LEU A 217 47.82 12.12 7.35
N TYR A 218 47.39 13.38 7.49
CA TYR A 218 48.28 14.51 7.75
C TYR A 218 48.65 14.69 9.24
N ASN A 219 47.93 14.06 10.18
CA ASN A 219 48.18 14.13 11.63
C ASN A 219 48.84 12.85 12.22
N ASP A 220 49.48 12.01 11.41
CA ASP A 220 50.25 10.82 11.85
C ASP A 220 49.53 9.88 12.85
N GLY A 221 48.19 9.79 12.77
CA GLY A 221 47.40 8.96 13.68
C GLY A 221 47.43 9.40 15.16
N LYS A 222 47.92 10.60 15.48
CA LYS A 222 47.76 11.16 16.83
C LYS A 222 46.41 11.86 16.94
N HIS A 223 45.57 11.28 17.79
CA HIS A 223 44.27 11.76 18.24
C HIS A 223 44.06 13.28 18.14
N ASP A 224 43.07 13.70 17.33
CA ASP A 224 42.37 14.96 17.59
C ASP A 224 41.25 14.65 18.59
N ILE A 225 41.58 14.72 19.88
CA ILE A 225 40.60 15.04 20.92
C ILE A 225 40.67 16.54 21.05
N ARG A 226 39.61 17.25 20.65
CA ARG A 226 39.21 18.53 21.24
C ARG A 226 37.76 18.85 20.83
N GLU A 227 36.92 18.67 21.84
CA GLU A 227 35.69 19.39 22.25
C GLU A 227 34.89 20.14 21.18
#